data_AF-A0A2E0KJP3-F1
#
_entry.id   AF-A0A2E0KJP3-F1
#
_cell.length_a   1.000
_cell.length_b   1.000
_cell.length_c   1.000
_cell.angle_alpha   90.00
_cell.angle_beta   90.00
_cell.angle_gamma   90.00
#
_symmetry.space_group_name_H-M   'P 1'
#
loop_
_entity.id
_entity.type
_entity.pdbx_description
1 polymer ?
#
loop_
_entity_poly.entity_id
_entity_poly.type
_entity_poly.pdbx_seq_one_letter_code
_entity_poly.pdbx_strand_id
1 'polypeptide(L)'
;MQGPSQSAARVASACLLLLPLLAEPAFGATRARASTAANDTAVIASAPGATSRDALNAFLRQLDRAEELYRALMFEEADRISELTVMRINAFLESHRHLSGVDEVEAVLQARTAQLRELRSLLEHDRALEEQRSAERYDRLKAERERRRQAYQLALEQRRAAEARAARWWPIWFGRPLILRY
;
A
#
# COMPACT_ATOMS: atom_id res chain seq x y z
N MET A 1 15.13 -37.68 27.63
CA MET A 1 16.12 -36.75 28.21
C MET A 1 17.20 -36.51 27.16
N GLN A 2 16.96 -35.56 26.25
CA GLN A 2 17.87 -35.06 25.21
C GLN A 2 17.56 -33.56 25.04
N GLY A 3 18.58 -32.71 25.15
CA GLY A 3 18.51 -31.28 24.81
C GLY A 3 18.58 -31.05 23.29
N PRO A 4 18.83 -29.82 22.78
CA PRO A 4 19.30 -28.62 23.49
C PRO A 4 18.58 -27.30 23.16
N SER A 5 18.74 -26.34 24.07
CA SER A 5 18.57 -24.90 23.87
C SER A 5 19.55 -24.37 22.80
N GLN A 6 19.10 -24.20 21.56
CA GLN A 6 19.84 -23.49 20.50
C GLN A 6 18.87 -22.71 19.62
N SER A 7 18.39 -21.54 20.05
CA SER A 7 17.62 -20.65 19.16
C SER A 7 17.75 -19.16 19.47
N ALA A 8 18.76 -18.74 20.25
CA ALA A 8 18.95 -17.33 20.61
C ALA A 8 20.22 -16.68 20.04
N ALA A 9 21.03 -17.39 19.24
CA ALA A 9 22.36 -16.92 18.81
C ALA A 9 22.57 -16.94 17.29
N ARG A 10 21.53 -16.71 16.48
CA ARG A 10 21.64 -16.71 14.99
C ARG A 10 21.00 -15.50 14.28
N VAL A 11 20.83 -14.35 14.94
CA VAL A 11 20.31 -13.15 14.26
C VAL A 11 21.33 -12.00 14.18
N ALA A 12 22.51 -12.13 14.80
CA ALA A 12 23.55 -11.09 14.77
C ALA A 12 24.63 -11.26 13.67
N SER A 13 24.34 -11.97 12.58
CA SER A 13 25.33 -12.21 11.50
C SER A 13 24.74 -12.11 10.10
N ALA A 14 24.05 -11.00 9.81
CA ALA A 14 23.60 -10.70 8.45
C ALA A 14 23.70 -9.20 8.07
N CYS A 15 24.51 -8.40 8.77
CA CYS A 15 24.67 -6.96 8.48
C CYS A 15 26.07 -6.54 7.98
N LEU A 16 26.93 -7.46 7.54
CA LEU A 16 28.33 -7.13 7.23
C LEU A 16 28.87 -7.69 5.91
N LEU A 17 28.04 -7.79 4.86
CA LEU A 17 28.55 -8.06 3.52
C LEU A 17 27.66 -7.38 2.48
N LEU A 18 27.97 -6.13 2.12
CA LEU A 18 27.70 -5.51 0.81
C LEU A 18 28.28 -4.09 0.76
N LEU A 19 29.61 -4.02 0.78
CA LEU A 19 30.41 -2.87 0.33
C LEU A 19 31.55 -3.52 -0.45
N PRO A 20 31.54 -3.44 -1.78
CA PRO A 20 32.42 -2.45 -2.41
C PRO A 20 31.89 -1.88 -3.73
N LEU A 21 32.47 -0.74 -4.13
CA LEU A 21 32.59 -0.16 -5.50
C LEU A 21 32.30 1.34 -5.55
N LEU A 22 33.01 2.11 -4.71
CA LEU A 22 33.48 3.42 -5.12
C LEU A 22 34.84 3.19 -5.80
N ALA A 23 34.82 3.10 -7.13
CA ALA A 23 36.01 3.18 -7.96
C ALA A 23 35.98 4.54 -8.66
N GLU A 24 36.85 5.45 -8.20
CA GLU A 24 37.26 6.62 -8.95
C GLU A 24 37.94 6.18 -10.26
N PRO A 25 37.82 6.97 -11.34
CA PRO A 25 38.92 7.11 -12.27
C PRO A 25 39.55 8.50 -12.12
N ALA A 26 40.72 8.51 -11.48
CA ALA A 26 41.73 9.52 -11.68
C ALA A 26 42.11 9.56 -13.18
N PHE A 27 41.61 10.56 -13.91
CA PHE A 27 42.00 10.78 -15.29
C PHE A 27 43.40 11.39 -15.34
N GLY A 28 44.38 10.52 -15.58
CA GLY A 28 45.75 10.88 -15.93
C GLY A 28 45.80 11.63 -17.26
N ALA A 29 46.62 12.68 -17.27
CA ALA A 29 46.92 13.50 -18.42
C ALA A 29 47.67 12.70 -19.50
N THR A 30 47.09 12.64 -20.71
CA THR A 30 47.87 12.35 -21.92
C THR A 30 47.49 13.35 -23.01
N ARG A 31 48.43 14.25 -23.26
CA ARG A 31 48.44 15.22 -24.34
C ARG A 31 48.66 14.48 -25.66
N ALA A 32 47.65 14.45 -26.54
CA ALA A 32 47.84 14.14 -27.95
C ALA A 32 47.20 15.25 -28.78
N ARG A 33 48.07 16.08 -29.35
CA ARG A 33 47.74 17.10 -30.34
C ARG A 33 47.73 16.41 -31.71
N ALA A 34 46.60 16.38 -32.38
CA ALA A 34 46.54 16.21 -33.83
C ALA A 34 45.31 16.95 -34.36
N SER A 35 45.60 17.96 -35.16
CA SER A 35 44.68 18.77 -35.94
C SER A 35 44.10 17.99 -37.11
N THR A 36 42.78 18.02 -37.29
CA THR A 36 42.19 18.04 -38.63
C THR A 36 40.78 18.61 -38.54
N ALA A 37 40.54 19.61 -39.38
CA ALA A 37 39.24 20.21 -39.58
C ALA A 37 38.21 19.14 -40.00
N ALA A 38 37.16 19.01 -39.22
CA ALA A 38 35.91 18.41 -39.63
C ALA A 38 34.81 19.43 -39.37
N ASN A 39 34.23 19.92 -40.46
CA ASN A 39 32.88 20.47 -40.46
C ASN A 39 31.93 19.38 -39.96
N ASP A 40 31.73 19.28 -38.66
CA ASP A 40 30.55 18.63 -38.11
C ASP A 40 29.62 19.73 -37.65
N THR A 41 28.51 19.81 -38.37
CA THR A 41 27.31 20.57 -38.04
C THR A 41 27.13 20.65 -36.54
N ALA A 42 27.37 21.83 -35.99
CA ALA A 42 26.89 22.18 -34.67
C ALA A 42 25.36 22.06 -34.73
N VAL A 43 24.84 20.90 -34.34
CA VAL A 43 23.51 20.81 -33.77
C VAL A 43 23.57 21.82 -32.63
N ILE A 44 23.00 23.00 -32.87
CA ILE A 44 22.82 24.00 -31.82
C ILE A 44 21.90 23.28 -30.84
N ALA A 45 22.49 22.66 -29.82
CA ALA A 45 21.77 22.07 -28.71
C ALA A 45 21.03 23.24 -28.07
N SER A 46 19.77 23.41 -28.49
CA SER A 46 18.93 24.49 -28.01
C SER A 46 18.75 24.26 -26.53
N ALA A 47 19.34 25.14 -25.71
CA ALA A 47 19.22 25.04 -24.27
C ALA A 47 17.74 25.22 -23.88
N PRO A 48 17.21 24.46 -22.92
CA PRO A 48 15.82 24.59 -22.51
C PRO A 48 15.56 26.00 -21.99
N GLY A 49 14.51 26.63 -22.54
CA GLY A 49 14.04 27.95 -22.12
C GLY A 49 13.47 27.94 -20.70
N ALA A 50 13.30 29.12 -20.10
CA ALA A 50 12.75 29.27 -18.74
C ALA A 50 11.36 28.63 -18.59
N THR A 51 10.52 28.75 -19.62
CA THR A 51 9.17 28.16 -19.66
C THR A 51 9.18 26.64 -19.56
N SER A 52 10.13 25.97 -20.20
CA SER A 52 10.27 24.51 -20.16
C SER A 52 10.68 24.02 -18.77
N ARG A 53 11.54 24.78 -18.07
CA ARG A 53 11.94 24.49 -16.68
C ARG A 53 10.77 24.67 -15.71
N ASP A 54 9.98 25.73 -15.90
CA ASP A 54 8.79 25.99 -15.08
C ASP A 54 7.74 24.89 -15.26
N ALA A 55 7.55 24.41 -16.49
CA ALA A 55 6.66 23.27 -16.77
C ALA A 55 7.11 21.99 -16.06
N LEU A 56 8.40 21.66 -16.11
CA LEU A 56 8.96 20.51 -15.39
C LEU A 56 8.76 20.61 -13.88
N ASN A 57 9.05 21.78 -13.28
CA ASN A 57 8.81 22.02 -11.87
C ASN A 57 7.32 21.86 -11.50
N ALA A 58 6.41 22.29 -12.39
CA ALA A 58 4.98 22.10 -12.18
C ALA A 58 4.57 20.63 -12.23
N PHE A 59 5.14 19.83 -13.14
CA PHE A 59 4.87 18.39 -13.21
C PHE A 59 5.35 17.67 -11.95
N LEU A 60 6.58 17.95 -11.49
CA LEU A 60 7.12 17.33 -10.28
C LEU A 60 6.22 17.61 -9.07
N ARG A 61 5.78 18.86 -8.89
CA ARG A 61 4.84 19.22 -7.82
C ARG A 61 3.50 18.50 -7.94
N GLN A 62 3.01 18.27 -9.16
CA GLN A 62 1.76 17.54 -9.37
C GLN A 62 1.90 16.05 -9.07
N LEU A 63 3.05 15.45 -9.41
CA LEU A 63 3.37 14.06 -9.06
C LEU A 63 3.52 13.90 -7.54
N ASP A 64 4.23 14.82 -6.87
CA ASP A 64 4.37 14.82 -5.41
C ASP A 64 2.99 15.00 -4.74
N ARG A 65 2.13 15.88 -5.28
CA ARG A 65 0.74 16.03 -4.80
C ARG A 65 -0.08 14.76 -4.98
N ALA A 66 0.07 14.05 -6.11
CA ALA A 66 -0.60 12.78 -6.32
C ALA A 66 -0.13 11.73 -5.30
N GLU A 67 1.17 11.71 -4.99
CA GLU A 67 1.74 10.86 -3.94
C GLU A 67 1.11 11.13 -2.56
N GLU A 68 1.01 12.41 -2.18
CA GLU A 68 0.36 12.82 -0.92
C GLU A 68 -1.09 12.37 -0.86
N LEU A 69 -1.83 12.46 -1.97
CA LEU A 69 -3.22 12.03 -2.04
C LEU A 69 -3.37 10.51 -1.94
N TYR A 70 -2.49 9.73 -2.56
CA TYR A 70 -2.49 8.28 -2.34
C TYR A 70 -2.20 7.94 -0.88
N ARG A 71 -1.21 8.59 -0.25
CA ARG A 71 -0.92 8.40 1.18
C ARG A 71 -2.10 8.79 2.07
N ALA A 72 -2.92 9.75 1.65
CA ALA A 72 -4.17 10.12 2.29
C ALA A 72 -5.37 9.22 1.94
N LEU A 73 -5.16 8.11 1.20
CA LEU A 73 -6.18 7.17 0.73
C LEU A 73 -7.25 7.79 -0.19
N MET A 74 -6.94 8.93 -0.82
CA MET A 74 -7.83 9.65 -1.74
C MET A 74 -7.59 9.20 -3.19
N PHE A 75 -7.81 7.91 -3.47
CA PHE A 75 -7.44 7.27 -4.74
C PHE A 75 -8.04 7.94 -5.97
N GLU A 76 -9.32 8.29 -5.97
CA GLU A 76 -9.98 8.87 -7.15
C GLU A 76 -9.38 10.23 -7.57
N GLU A 77 -9.06 11.07 -6.58
CA GLU A 77 -8.46 12.38 -6.84
C GLU A 77 -6.97 12.25 -7.20
N ALA A 78 -6.26 11.30 -6.58
CA ALA A 78 -4.88 10.96 -6.92
C ALA A 78 -4.78 10.44 -8.36
N ASP A 79 -5.67 9.52 -8.77
CA ASP A 79 -5.75 8.96 -10.13
C ASP A 79 -6.02 10.08 -11.13
N ARG A 80 -7.00 10.95 -10.88
CA ARG A 80 -7.32 12.09 -11.75
C ARG A 80 -6.12 13.02 -11.96
N ILE A 81 -5.42 13.40 -10.88
CA ILE A 81 -4.25 14.28 -10.98
C ILE A 81 -3.10 13.57 -11.69
N SER A 82 -2.85 12.30 -11.37
CA SER A 82 -1.83 11.48 -12.00
C SER A 82 -2.04 11.38 -13.52
N GLU A 83 -3.24 11.01 -13.97
CA GLU A 83 -3.58 10.88 -15.39
C GLU A 83 -3.45 12.19 -16.15
N LEU A 84 -3.97 13.29 -15.57
CA LEU A 84 -3.85 14.62 -16.16
C LEU A 84 -2.37 15.04 -16.27
N THR A 85 -1.56 14.71 -15.27
CA THR A 85 -0.12 15.02 -15.26
C THR A 85 0.62 14.20 -16.32
N VAL A 86 0.33 12.90 -16.44
CA VAL A 86 0.90 12.03 -17.48
C VAL A 86 0.55 12.55 -18.89
N MET A 87 -0.70 12.93 -19.12
CA MET A 87 -1.13 13.52 -20.38
C MET A 87 -0.33 14.79 -20.72
N ARG A 88 -0.15 15.69 -19.73
CA ARG A 88 0.61 16.93 -19.92
C ARG A 88 2.10 16.69 -20.14
N ILE A 89 2.68 15.70 -19.47
CA ILE A 89 4.07 15.27 -19.68
C ILE A 89 4.23 14.79 -21.13
N ASN A 90 3.36 13.93 -21.63
CA ASN A 90 3.45 13.42 -23.01
C ASN A 90 3.36 14.55 -24.04
N ALA A 91 2.42 15.49 -23.86
CA ALA A 91 2.31 16.67 -24.73
C ALA A 91 3.55 17.58 -24.67
N PHE A 92 4.15 17.71 -23.49
CA PHE A 92 5.39 18.46 -23.31
C PHE A 92 6.57 17.78 -24.02
N LEU A 93 6.74 16.46 -23.86
CA LEU A 93 7.81 15.70 -24.49
C LEU A 93 7.71 15.74 -26.02
N GLU A 94 6.51 15.58 -26.58
CA GLU A 94 6.26 15.66 -28.03
C GLU A 94 6.68 17.02 -28.60
N SER A 95 6.31 18.12 -27.92
CA SER A 95 6.63 19.48 -28.37
C SER A 95 8.11 19.85 -28.19
N HIS A 96 8.82 19.20 -27.26
CA HIS A 96 10.19 19.53 -26.91
C HIS A 96 11.22 18.51 -27.39
N ARG A 97 10.83 17.51 -28.20
CA ARG A 97 11.67 16.42 -28.70
C ARG A 97 12.97 16.85 -29.41
N HIS A 98 13.06 18.10 -29.82
CA HIS A 98 14.24 18.70 -30.46
C HIS A 98 15.27 19.26 -29.46
N LEU A 99 14.95 19.31 -28.17
CA LEU A 99 15.86 19.78 -27.13
C LEU A 99 16.82 18.65 -26.71
N SER A 100 18.07 19.02 -26.47
CA SER A 100 19.07 18.10 -25.91
C SER A 100 18.70 17.76 -24.46
N GLY A 101 18.81 16.49 -24.08
CA GLY A 101 18.55 16.04 -22.71
C GLY A 101 17.11 15.61 -22.42
N VAL A 102 16.23 15.58 -23.43
CA VAL A 102 14.81 15.24 -23.25
C VAL A 102 14.61 13.76 -22.94
N ASP A 103 15.43 12.89 -23.52
CA ASP A 103 15.34 11.44 -23.28
C ASP A 103 15.63 11.11 -21.80
N GLU A 104 16.60 11.80 -21.18
CA GLU A 104 16.91 11.65 -19.76
C GLU A 104 15.78 12.19 -18.86
N VAL A 105 15.18 13.31 -19.25
CA VAL A 105 14.02 13.89 -18.52
C VAL A 105 12.80 12.98 -18.66
N GLU A 106 12.55 12.43 -19.84
CA GLU A 106 11.51 11.43 -20.08
C GLU A 106 11.73 10.21 -19.19
N ALA A 107 12.95 9.67 -19.13
CA ALA A 107 13.27 8.52 -18.29
C ALA A 107 12.97 8.80 -16.79
N VAL A 108 13.31 9.99 -16.28
CA VAL A 108 13.01 10.37 -14.89
C VAL A 108 11.52 10.50 -14.65
N LEU A 109 10.78 11.15 -15.55
CA LEU A 109 9.33 11.32 -15.41
C LEU A 109 8.60 9.98 -15.51
N GLN A 110 9.01 9.11 -16.44
CA GLN A 110 8.49 7.75 -16.54
C GLN A 110 8.77 6.95 -15.27
N ALA A 111 9.99 6.99 -14.74
CA ALA A 111 10.33 6.33 -13.48
C ALA A 111 9.46 6.81 -12.31
N ARG A 112 9.21 8.13 -12.20
CA ARG A 112 8.33 8.69 -11.17
C ARG A 112 6.88 8.25 -11.33
N THR A 113 6.35 8.21 -12.55
CA THR A 113 4.99 7.72 -12.79
C THR A 113 4.86 6.22 -12.50
N ALA A 114 5.90 5.43 -12.76
CA ALA A 114 5.95 4.01 -12.41
C ALA A 114 5.93 3.81 -10.89
N GLN A 115 6.73 4.58 -10.14
CA GLN A 115 6.73 4.56 -8.67
C GLN A 115 5.34 4.87 -8.09
N LEU A 116 4.63 5.86 -8.66
CA LEU A 116 3.26 6.18 -8.22
C LEU A 116 2.28 5.03 -8.47
N ARG A 117 2.38 4.33 -9.62
CA ARG A 117 1.54 3.16 -9.91
C ARG A 117 1.83 2.00 -8.96
N GLU A 118 3.09 1.79 -8.63
CA GLU A 118 3.49 0.77 -7.65
C GLU A 118 2.92 1.11 -6.26
N LEU A 119 3.09 2.36 -5.81
CA LEU A 119 2.53 2.84 -4.55
C LEU A 119 1.01 2.67 -4.48
N ARG A 120 0.30 3.01 -5.57
CA ARG A 120 -1.14 2.79 -5.71
C ARG A 120 -1.50 1.31 -5.50
N SER A 121 -0.79 0.40 -6.18
CA SER A 121 -1.05 -1.04 -6.08
C SER A 121 -0.84 -1.61 -4.67
N LEU A 122 0.19 -1.12 -3.96
CA LEU A 122 0.47 -1.53 -2.59
C LEU A 122 -0.65 -1.07 -1.64
N LEU A 123 -1.09 0.18 -1.76
CA LEU A 123 -2.15 0.72 -0.91
C LEU A 123 -3.52 0.10 -1.22
N GLU A 124 -3.82 -0.20 -2.49
CA GLU A 124 -5.02 -0.96 -2.86
C GLU A 124 -5.01 -2.36 -2.23
N HIS A 125 -3.85 -3.03 -2.23
CA HIS A 125 -3.69 -4.34 -1.61
C HIS A 125 -3.87 -4.28 -0.10
N ASP A 126 -3.26 -3.31 0.57
CA ASP A 126 -3.38 -3.14 2.03
C ASP A 126 -4.83 -2.86 2.43
N ARG A 127 -5.53 -2.00 1.68
CA ARG A 127 -6.96 -1.75 1.90
C ARG A 127 -7.79 -3.02 1.74
N ALA A 128 -7.55 -3.81 0.69
CA ALA A 128 -8.26 -5.06 0.47
C ALA A 128 -8.03 -6.07 1.60
N LEU A 129 -6.80 -6.15 2.13
CA LEU A 129 -6.48 -7.00 3.28
C LEU A 129 -7.20 -6.53 4.55
N GLU A 130 -7.28 -5.22 4.79
CA GLU A 130 -8.02 -4.67 5.92
C GLU A 130 -9.53 -4.94 5.84
N GLU A 131 -10.11 -4.77 4.65
CA GLU A 131 -11.52 -5.08 4.39
C GLU A 131 -11.81 -6.56 4.64
N GLN A 132 -10.97 -7.47 4.13
CA GLN A 132 -11.10 -8.92 4.39
C GLN A 132 -11.01 -9.25 5.88
N ARG A 133 -10.01 -8.70 6.59
CA ARG A 133 -9.87 -8.90 8.05
C ARG A 133 -11.08 -8.37 8.80
N SER A 134 -11.65 -7.25 8.36
CA SER A 134 -12.84 -6.66 8.97
C SER A 134 -14.07 -7.55 8.78
N ALA A 135 -14.26 -8.11 7.59
CA ALA A 135 -15.35 -9.04 7.28
C ALA A 135 -15.24 -10.33 8.12
N GLU A 136 -14.05 -10.92 8.19
CA GLU A 136 -13.82 -12.10 9.03
C GLU A 136 -14.13 -11.85 10.51
N ARG A 137 -13.74 -10.68 11.04
CA ARG A 137 -14.07 -10.30 12.43
C ARG A 137 -15.58 -10.17 12.62
N TYR A 138 -16.27 -9.56 11.67
CA TYR A 138 -17.72 -9.42 11.72
C TYR A 138 -18.41 -10.80 11.73
N ASP A 139 -18.01 -11.70 10.85
CA ASP A 139 -18.59 -13.04 10.75
C ASP A 139 -18.37 -13.87 12.02
N ARG A 140 -17.16 -13.80 12.60
CA ARG A 140 -16.86 -14.44 13.89
C ARG A 140 -17.76 -13.92 15.01
N LEU A 141 -17.93 -12.59 15.11
CA LEU A 141 -18.79 -11.98 16.13
C LEU A 141 -20.27 -12.32 15.93
N LYS A 142 -20.72 -12.38 14.68
CA LYS A 142 -22.09 -12.76 14.33
C LYS A 142 -22.37 -14.21 14.75
N ALA A 143 -21.48 -15.13 14.38
CA ALA A 143 -21.59 -16.54 14.77
C ALA A 143 -21.59 -16.73 16.29
N GLU A 144 -20.77 -15.97 17.03
CA GLU A 144 -20.77 -16.03 18.49
C GLU A 144 -22.08 -15.52 19.11
N ARG A 145 -22.63 -14.42 18.58
CA ARG A 145 -23.94 -13.90 19.03
C ARG A 145 -25.06 -14.91 18.79
N GLU A 146 -25.06 -15.59 17.65
CA GLU A 146 -26.04 -16.62 17.32
C GLU A 146 -25.92 -17.82 18.25
N ARG A 147 -24.70 -18.30 18.53
CA ARG A 147 -24.47 -19.37 19.51
C ARG A 147 -24.97 -19.00 20.91
N ARG A 148 -24.70 -17.76 21.37
CA ARG A 148 -25.19 -17.28 22.66
C ARG A 148 -26.72 -17.20 22.72
N ARG A 149 -27.36 -16.75 21.63
CA ARG A 149 -28.83 -16.73 21.53
C ARG A 149 -29.41 -18.15 21.58
N GLN A 150 -28.83 -19.10 20.86
CA GLN A 150 -29.26 -20.50 20.89
C GLN A 150 -29.09 -21.12 22.29
N ALA A 151 -27.94 -20.90 22.93
CA ALA A 151 -27.69 -21.37 24.29
C ALA A 151 -28.70 -20.79 25.29
N TYR A 152 -29.05 -19.50 25.14
CA TYR A 152 -30.06 -18.85 25.96
C TYR A 152 -31.46 -19.46 25.76
N GLN A 153 -31.86 -19.71 24.51
CA GLN A 153 -33.15 -20.35 24.23
C GLN A 153 -33.23 -21.76 24.82
N LEU A 154 -32.17 -22.56 24.67
CA LEU A 154 -32.09 -23.89 25.28
C LEU A 154 -32.18 -23.81 26.81
N ALA A 155 -31.50 -22.84 27.43
CA ALA A 155 -31.58 -22.63 28.88
C ALA A 155 -33.00 -22.25 29.33
N LEU A 156 -33.71 -21.41 28.57
CA LEU A 156 -35.11 -21.09 28.83
C LEU A 156 -36.02 -22.30 28.69
N GLU A 157 -35.83 -23.12 27.66
CA GLU A 157 -36.59 -24.37 27.48
C GLU A 157 -36.33 -25.36 28.61
N GLN A 158 -35.07 -25.54 29.01
CA GLN A 158 -34.71 -26.39 30.15
C GLN A 158 -35.33 -25.90 31.45
N ARG A 159 -35.32 -24.57 31.68
CA ARG A 159 -35.98 -23.96 32.82
C ARG A 159 -37.48 -24.22 32.80
N ARG A 160 -38.16 -23.98 31.67
CA ARG A 160 -39.60 -24.26 31.51
C ARG A 160 -39.91 -25.74 31.73
N ALA A 161 -39.09 -26.64 31.23
CA ALA A 161 -39.25 -28.08 31.45
C ALA A 161 -39.05 -28.45 32.94
N ALA A 162 -38.09 -27.83 33.63
CA ALA A 162 -37.89 -28.02 35.06
C ALA A 162 -39.06 -27.48 35.89
N GLU A 163 -39.56 -26.29 35.56
CA GLU A 163 -40.75 -25.68 36.16
C GLU A 163 -41.99 -26.57 35.97
N ALA A 164 -42.23 -27.08 34.76
CA ALA A 164 -43.32 -28.01 34.48
C ALA A 164 -43.20 -29.32 35.30
N ARG A 165 -41.97 -29.87 35.42
CA ARG A 165 -41.73 -31.04 36.28
C ARG A 165 -41.99 -30.74 37.75
N ALA A 166 -41.57 -29.58 38.26
CA ALA A 166 -41.78 -29.17 39.64
C ALA A 166 -43.27 -28.91 39.94
N ALA A 167 -43.99 -28.27 39.01
CA ALA A 167 -45.42 -27.99 39.12
C ALA A 167 -46.25 -29.27 39.34
N ARG A 168 -45.84 -30.42 38.79
CA ARG A 168 -46.50 -31.72 39.01
C ARG A 168 -46.49 -32.15 40.48
N TRP A 169 -45.43 -31.83 41.21
CA TRP A 169 -45.28 -32.21 42.62
C TRP A 169 -45.82 -31.12 43.56
N TRP A 170 -46.00 -29.90 43.08
CA TRP A 170 -46.41 -28.76 43.89
C TRP A 170 -47.69 -28.96 44.75
N PRO A 171 -48.79 -29.57 44.23
CA PRO A 171 -49.98 -29.81 45.04
C PRO A 171 -49.75 -30.78 46.21
N ILE A 172 -48.81 -31.73 46.05
CA ILE A 172 -48.48 -32.70 47.10
C ILE A 172 -47.78 -32.01 48.28
N TRP A 173 -46.92 -31.03 47.98
CA TRP A 173 -46.14 -30.32 49.00
C TRP A 173 -46.89 -29.13 49.62
N PHE A 174 -47.71 -28.43 48.83
CA PHE A 174 -48.32 -27.16 49.25
C PHE A 174 -49.86 -27.16 49.25
N GLY A 175 -50.50 -28.29 48.94
CA GLY A 175 -51.97 -28.46 48.98
C GLY A 175 -52.74 -27.64 47.95
N ARG A 176 -52.05 -26.93 47.05
CA ARG A 176 -52.63 -26.06 46.00
C ARG A 176 -51.81 -26.18 44.72
N PRO A 177 -52.40 -26.03 43.53
CA PRO A 177 -51.65 -26.07 42.26
C PRO A 177 -50.82 -24.79 42.04
N LEU A 178 -49.63 -24.94 41.43
CA LEU A 178 -48.78 -23.83 41.02
C LEU A 178 -49.33 -23.18 39.75
N ILE A 179 -49.76 -21.91 39.81
CA ILE A 179 -50.18 -21.15 38.63
C ILE A 179 -48.99 -20.28 38.18
N LEU A 180 -48.27 -20.74 37.17
CA LEU A 180 -47.25 -19.94 36.49
C LEU A 180 -47.90 -19.17 35.35
N ARG A 181 -48.03 -17.83 35.49
CA ARG A 181 -48.34 -16.94 34.37
C ARG A 181 -47.04 -16.59 33.67
N TYR A 182 -46.92 -17.00 32.41
CA TYR A 182 -45.83 -16.63 31.50
C TYR A 182 -46.14 -15.33 30.76
#